data_AF-A0A9E2DU78-F1
#
_entry.id   AF-A0A9E2DU78-F1
#
_cell.length_a   1.000
_cell.length_b   1.000
_cell.length_c   1.000
_cell.angle_alpha   90.00
_cell.angle_beta   90.00
_cell.angle_gamma   90.00
#
_symmetry.space_group_name_H-M   'P 1'
#
loop_
_entity.id
_entity.type
_entity.pdbx_description
1 polymer ?
#
loop_
_entity_poly.entity_id
_entity_poly.type
_entity_poly.pdbx_seq_one_letter_code
_entity_poly.pdbx_strand_id
1 'polypeptide(L)'
;MKRKKSESAIIFISMFVLAILIWFVSRNLAGRLSHDVVAANGVTSELYAMPPAPNFSVKSDLGGVTAALPDIAELGGLSLSQVDWHRENSLPSETSSSINTFLWGVYPYLCILLFFLVPIIRMVTRPYSWSTRASGLFGRKLLGFASTIFHWGLVLLLVGHVAGLVGGVMGSASAIDFFFWSGLIGGILVLVGSSLALYRRIKSPMVRAMSRPEDYIVQCFLIAIVAIALYQVVNHRIFGVAYTASSWTASLWTLSPQPELMASASFLTKLHIFLALLFFAYFPFTKLVHFWTFPVNYFVRVPQSMRTQKYRFQRRWEFALRSDKSWLTYGLLFVAAGFLITGSLLGSPNRMNTDGISSQIQTTGGTLLAGYPLYISQCARCHGVDGYGDGPGMDSSTFSALPRSFVYTKEHQGAAYHFVSTENGIASDDDLYKSITEGLEGSGMPAFPDLTSGQVISLVDVLNTFREDGVSAGKAIVIPTEPSSSTANIARGKQLYAINCASCHGDDGSGGLQEIYSWRELAPELPQQIFAADLSLGEVKMGKSAEDIYTRITCGIPGGYGGAKLMMSFETMPIEDRWAIVQYVLEEILPETK
;
A
#
# COMPACT_ATOMS: atom_id res chain seq x y z
N MET A 1 20.71 -37.95 32.41
CA MET A 1 21.08 -37.73 30.98
C MET A 1 19.97 -37.11 30.09
N LYS A 2 18.67 -37.26 30.36
CA LYS A 2 17.60 -36.69 29.49
C LYS A 2 17.37 -35.17 29.63
N ARG A 3 17.68 -34.53 30.78
CA ARG A 3 17.59 -33.07 30.98
C ARG A 3 18.67 -32.28 30.22
N LYS A 4 19.92 -32.76 30.20
CA LYS A 4 21.01 -32.12 29.45
C LYS A 4 20.73 -32.00 27.94
N LYS A 5 20.07 -32.99 27.31
CA LYS A 5 19.76 -32.94 25.86
C LYS A 5 18.70 -31.91 25.48
N SER A 6 17.77 -31.55 26.37
CA SER A 6 16.79 -30.48 26.09
C SER A 6 17.41 -29.09 26.24
N GLU A 7 18.36 -28.92 27.17
CA GLU A 7 19.13 -27.68 27.32
C GLU A 7 20.05 -27.47 26.10
N SER A 8 20.69 -28.53 25.60
CA SER A 8 21.50 -28.46 24.37
C SER A 8 20.68 -28.06 23.14
N ALA A 9 19.43 -28.53 23.02
CA ALA A 9 18.56 -28.20 21.90
C ALA A 9 18.05 -26.74 21.99
N ILE A 10 17.77 -26.23 23.20
CA ILE A 10 17.40 -24.83 23.42
C ILE A 10 18.60 -23.93 23.10
N ILE A 11 19.81 -24.27 23.57
CA ILE A 11 21.04 -23.53 23.25
C ILE A 11 21.30 -23.54 21.73
N PHE A 12 21.12 -24.67 21.05
CA PHE A 12 21.30 -24.77 19.61
C PHE A 12 20.27 -23.94 18.83
N ILE A 13 19.01 -23.91 19.27
CA ILE A 13 17.95 -23.08 18.67
C ILE A 13 18.22 -21.59 18.94
N SER A 14 18.62 -21.22 20.16
CA SER A 14 19.01 -19.85 20.49
C SER A 14 20.22 -19.39 19.68
N MET A 15 21.22 -20.26 19.48
CA MET A 15 22.38 -19.96 18.63
C MET A 15 22.03 -19.91 17.14
N PHE A 16 21.07 -20.72 16.66
CA PHE A 16 20.62 -20.70 15.28
C PHE A 16 19.76 -19.47 14.97
N VAL A 17 18.87 -19.08 15.89
CA VAL A 17 18.10 -17.83 15.80
C VAL A 17 19.04 -16.63 15.89
N LEU A 18 20.04 -16.66 16.78
CA LEU A 18 21.07 -15.64 16.87
C LEU A 18 21.93 -15.60 15.60
N ALA A 19 22.26 -16.73 14.98
CA ALA A 19 23.01 -16.77 13.72
C ALA A 19 22.18 -16.23 12.54
N ILE A 20 20.87 -16.47 12.50
CA ILE A 20 19.97 -15.87 11.50
C ILE A 20 19.83 -14.36 11.73
N LEU A 21 19.70 -13.93 12.99
CA LEU A 21 19.68 -12.51 13.35
C LEU A 21 21.00 -11.82 13.00
N ILE A 22 22.15 -12.45 13.28
CA ILE A 22 23.48 -11.96 12.91
C ILE A 22 23.64 -11.94 11.39
N TRP A 23 23.21 -12.99 10.67
CA TRP A 23 23.23 -13.03 9.22
C TRP A 23 22.36 -11.90 8.61
N PHE A 24 21.17 -11.67 9.16
CA PHE A 24 20.26 -10.62 8.73
C PHE A 24 20.78 -9.20 9.04
N VAL A 25 21.30 -8.98 10.25
CA VAL A 25 21.96 -7.73 10.64
C VAL A 25 23.21 -7.49 9.80
N SER A 26 24.04 -8.51 9.55
CA SER A 26 25.26 -8.39 8.74
C SER A 26 24.97 -8.09 7.27
N ARG A 27 23.87 -8.62 6.72
CA ARG A 27 23.44 -8.33 5.34
C ARG A 27 22.88 -6.92 5.19
N ASN A 28 22.15 -6.41 6.19
CA ASN A 28 21.68 -5.02 6.22
C ASN A 28 22.79 -4.02 6.56
N LEU A 29 23.79 -4.41 7.36
CA LEU A 29 25.00 -3.60 7.59
C LEU A 29 25.88 -3.55 6.34
N ALA A 30 25.99 -4.65 5.58
CA ALA A 30 26.73 -4.68 4.32
C ALA A 30 26.12 -3.74 3.26
N GLY A 31 24.80 -3.57 3.25
CA GLY A 31 24.11 -2.57 2.43
C GLY A 31 24.34 -1.12 2.89
N ARG A 32 24.54 -0.87 4.20
CA ARG A 32 24.92 0.46 4.72
C ARG A 32 26.40 0.78 4.48
N LEU A 33 27.29 -0.19 4.64
CA LEU A 33 28.73 -0.01 4.39
C LEU A 33 29.05 0.20 2.90
N SER A 34 28.24 -0.30 1.96
CA SER A 34 28.40 0.03 0.54
C SER A 34 28.01 1.46 0.18
N HIS A 35 27.17 2.12 1.00
CA HIS A 35 26.86 3.55 0.83
C HIS A 35 27.90 4.45 1.53
N ASP A 36 28.45 4.03 2.67
CA ASP A 36 29.44 4.83 3.42
C ASP A 36 30.87 4.69 2.85
N VAL A 37 31.24 3.57 2.21
CA VAL A 37 32.58 3.38 1.62
C VAL A 37 32.76 4.16 0.31
N VAL A 38 31.68 4.51 -0.41
CA VAL A 38 31.76 5.37 -1.61
C VAL A 38 31.99 6.84 -1.24
N ALA A 39 31.65 7.25 -0.01
CA ALA A 39 31.86 8.63 0.46
C ALA A 39 33.27 8.89 1.06
N ALA A 40 34.07 7.85 1.34
CA ALA A 40 35.26 7.99 2.18
C ALA A 40 36.63 7.72 1.52
N ASN A 41 36.71 7.21 0.29
CA ASN A 41 38.01 6.96 -0.38
C ASN A 41 38.16 7.80 -1.64
N GLY A 42 38.92 8.88 -1.51
CA GLY A 42 39.20 9.85 -2.55
C GLY A 42 40.08 9.34 -3.69
N VAL A 43 40.04 10.14 -4.76
CA VAL A 43 41.17 10.60 -5.57
C VAL A 43 42.45 9.75 -5.46
N THR A 44 42.71 8.92 -6.49
CA THR A 44 44.06 8.76 -7.08
C THR A 44 43.92 8.34 -8.55
N SER A 45 44.74 8.98 -9.38
CA SER A 45 44.98 8.82 -10.81
C SER A 45 45.36 7.39 -11.26
N GLU A 46 44.86 6.93 -12.42
CA GLU A 46 45.66 6.63 -13.63
C GLU A 46 44.85 5.86 -14.71
N LEU A 47 44.97 6.38 -15.95
CA LEU A 47 44.88 5.76 -17.28
C LEU A 47 43.89 4.60 -17.54
N TYR A 48 42.86 4.88 -18.35
CA TYR A 48 42.54 4.05 -19.54
C TYR A 48 41.98 4.94 -20.67
N ALA A 49 42.53 4.74 -21.87
CA ALA A 49 42.39 5.61 -23.03
C ALA A 49 41.01 5.53 -23.72
N MET A 50 40.48 6.69 -24.10
CA MET A 50 39.42 6.84 -25.10
C MET A 50 40.02 6.97 -26.52
N PRO A 51 39.40 6.42 -27.57
CA PRO A 51 39.64 6.86 -28.95
C PRO A 51 38.89 8.17 -29.25
N PRO A 52 39.35 8.98 -30.22
CA PRO A 52 39.01 10.40 -30.33
C PRO A 52 37.68 10.67 -31.04
N ALA A 53 36.99 11.71 -30.59
CA ALA A 53 35.90 12.36 -31.32
C ALA A 53 36.44 13.20 -32.49
N PRO A 54 35.69 13.36 -33.60
CA PRO A 54 36.08 14.24 -34.68
C PRO A 54 35.84 15.72 -34.36
N ASN A 55 36.80 16.54 -34.78
CA ASN A 55 36.88 17.99 -34.63
C ASN A 55 35.70 18.74 -35.25
N PHE A 56 35.16 19.73 -34.52
CA PHE A 56 34.70 20.96 -35.16
C PHE A 56 35.02 22.19 -34.29
N SER A 57 35.72 23.13 -34.91
CA SER A 57 36.27 24.36 -34.34
C SER A 57 35.27 25.51 -34.40
N VAL A 58 35.14 26.29 -33.31
CA VAL A 58 34.75 27.70 -33.41
C VAL A 58 35.62 28.53 -32.46
N LYS A 59 36.15 29.62 -33.02
CA LYS A 59 37.15 30.54 -32.46
C LYS A 59 36.63 31.33 -31.26
N SER A 60 37.52 31.52 -30.29
CA SER A 60 37.46 32.55 -29.25
C SER A 60 38.03 33.87 -29.75
N ASP A 61 37.32 34.97 -29.53
CA ASP A 61 37.89 36.33 -29.50
C ASP A 61 37.47 37.05 -28.21
N LEU A 62 38.47 37.25 -27.36
CA LEU A 62 38.78 38.29 -26.34
C LEU A 62 37.75 39.42 -26.14
N GLY A 63 37.52 40.01 -24.95
CA GLY A 63 38.16 39.93 -23.63
C GLY A 63 37.72 41.09 -22.70
N GLY A 64 38.09 41.01 -21.41
CA GLY A 64 38.05 42.07 -20.37
C GLY A 64 36.66 42.33 -19.75
N VAL A 65 36.45 42.53 -18.44
CA VAL A 65 37.28 43.18 -17.43
C VAL A 65 36.78 42.78 -16.00
N THR A 66 37.77 42.59 -15.11
CA THR A 66 37.89 42.67 -13.62
C THR A 66 36.75 43.35 -12.83
N ALA A 67 36.47 43.16 -11.53
CA ALA A 67 37.32 42.89 -10.37
C ALA A 67 36.48 42.66 -9.08
N ALA A 68 37.02 41.86 -8.18
CA ALA A 68 37.21 42.14 -6.74
C ALA A 68 36.05 42.67 -5.84
N LEU A 69 35.67 41.81 -4.89
CA LEU A 69 35.03 42.13 -3.60
C LEU A 69 35.88 43.11 -2.76
N PRO A 70 35.25 44.00 -1.98
CA PRO A 70 35.81 44.52 -0.76
C PRO A 70 35.10 43.98 0.50
N ASP A 71 35.93 43.81 1.51
CA ASP A 71 35.66 43.50 2.91
C ASP A 71 34.87 44.60 3.65
N ILE A 72 34.48 44.21 4.87
CA ILE A 72 34.47 44.96 6.15
C ILE A 72 33.08 45.05 6.80
N ALA A 73 32.96 44.18 7.80
CA ALA A 73 32.17 44.28 9.03
C ALA A 73 32.12 45.71 9.63
N GLU A 74 30.97 46.13 10.15
CA GLU A 74 30.73 46.56 11.55
C GLU A 74 29.70 47.70 11.45
N LEU A 75 28.63 47.91 12.23
CA LEU A 75 28.06 47.44 13.50
C LEU A 75 26.54 47.69 13.33
N GLY A 76 25.62 46.90 13.87
CA GLY A 76 25.42 46.74 15.29
C GLY A 76 23.93 46.48 15.57
N GLY A 77 23.67 45.47 16.40
CA GLY A 77 22.49 45.32 17.24
C GLY A 77 21.14 45.11 16.55
N LEU A 78 20.56 43.92 16.70
CA LEU A 78 19.35 43.70 17.49
C LEU A 78 19.02 42.20 17.54
N SER A 79 18.40 41.82 18.65
CA SER A 79 18.20 40.47 19.19
C SER A 79 17.54 39.46 18.24
N LEU A 80 18.21 38.33 18.00
CA LEU A 80 17.53 37.07 17.68
C LEU A 80 16.97 36.48 18.98
N SER A 81 15.82 37.01 19.41
CA SER A 81 14.96 36.27 20.33
C SER A 81 14.43 35.06 19.59
N GLN A 82 14.82 33.89 20.10
CA GLN A 82 14.22 32.58 19.82
C GLN A 82 12.70 32.71 19.66
N VAL A 83 12.23 32.54 18.43
CA VAL A 83 10.87 32.09 18.15
C VAL A 83 11.03 30.91 17.20
N ASP A 84 11.18 29.74 17.82
CA ASP A 84 11.15 28.44 17.16
C ASP A 84 9.80 28.27 16.46
N TRP A 85 9.76 28.44 15.15
CA TRP A 85 8.63 28.05 14.29
C TRP A 85 8.79 26.65 13.71
N HIS A 86 9.51 25.75 14.40
CA HIS A 86 9.38 24.31 14.16
C HIS A 86 8.06 23.80 14.77
N ARG A 87 6.95 24.18 14.16
CA ARG A 87 5.68 23.48 14.30
C ARG A 87 5.86 22.11 13.66
N GLU A 88 6.09 21.10 14.50
CA GLU A 88 5.71 19.68 14.41
C GLU A 88 5.03 19.16 13.13
N ASN A 89 5.60 19.41 11.95
CA ASN A 89 5.54 18.44 10.86
C ASN A 89 6.51 17.34 11.25
N SER A 90 6.03 16.46 12.14
CA SER A 90 6.71 15.21 12.43
C SER A 90 6.79 14.42 11.12
N LEU A 91 7.90 14.60 10.40
CA LEU A 91 8.54 13.53 9.65
C LEU A 91 8.30 12.26 10.46
N PRO A 92 7.75 11.17 9.89
CA PRO A 92 7.55 9.96 10.66
C PRO A 92 8.88 9.64 11.32
N SER A 93 8.91 9.76 12.66
CA SER A 93 10.10 9.51 13.47
C SER A 93 10.78 8.24 12.93
N GLU A 94 12.10 8.19 12.78
CA GLU A 94 12.78 6.97 12.28
C GLU A 94 12.29 5.67 12.99
N THR A 95 11.81 5.83 14.22
CA THR A 95 11.10 4.83 15.03
C THR A 95 9.80 4.28 14.43
N SER A 96 8.92 5.07 13.81
CA SER A 96 7.65 4.59 13.22
C SER A 96 7.88 3.77 11.95
N SER A 97 8.84 4.18 11.11
CA SER A 97 9.29 3.39 9.95
C SER A 97 9.90 2.05 10.41
N SER A 98 10.78 2.08 11.42
CA SER A 98 11.42 0.87 11.98
C SER A 98 10.41 -0.13 12.56
N ILE A 99 9.38 0.35 13.26
CA ILE A 99 8.31 -0.50 13.81
C ILE A 99 7.48 -1.13 12.68
N ASN A 100 7.18 -0.39 11.62
CA ASN A 100 6.42 -0.89 10.47
C ASN A 100 7.19 -2.02 9.76
N THR A 101 8.49 -1.82 9.52
CA THR A 101 9.37 -2.85 8.95
C THR A 101 9.46 -4.08 9.84
N PHE A 102 9.53 -3.92 11.16
CA PHE A 102 9.55 -5.06 12.07
C PHE A 102 8.23 -5.85 12.05
N LEU A 103 7.10 -5.17 12.18
CA LEU A 103 5.77 -5.81 12.30
C LEU A 103 5.30 -6.48 11.00
N TRP A 104 5.59 -5.89 9.83
CA TRP A 104 5.09 -6.40 8.55
C TRP A 104 6.17 -6.99 7.65
N GLY A 105 7.44 -6.81 8.01
CA GLY A 105 8.58 -7.46 7.36
C GLY A 105 9.05 -8.68 8.14
N VAL A 106 9.50 -8.51 9.39
CA VAL A 106 10.21 -9.56 10.16
C VAL A 106 9.27 -10.50 10.92
N TYR A 107 8.29 -9.94 11.63
CA TYR A 107 7.37 -10.69 12.49
C TYR A 107 6.63 -11.85 11.78
N PRO A 108 6.12 -11.69 10.53
CA PRO A 108 5.47 -12.79 9.81
C PRO A 108 6.40 -14.00 9.61
N TYR A 109 7.68 -13.77 9.29
CA TYR A 109 8.64 -14.87 9.13
C TYR A 109 8.86 -15.64 10.43
N LEU A 110 8.93 -14.95 11.58
CA LEU A 110 9.04 -15.62 12.87
C LEU A 110 7.82 -16.51 13.15
N CYS A 111 6.62 -16.00 12.89
CA CYS A 111 5.38 -16.74 13.07
C CYS A 111 5.29 -17.97 12.15
N ILE A 112 5.61 -17.80 10.86
CA ILE A 112 5.61 -18.87 9.85
C ILE A 112 6.67 -19.92 10.19
N LEU A 113 7.87 -19.51 10.58
CA LEU A 113 8.94 -20.41 11.00
C LEU A 113 8.48 -21.28 12.18
N LEU A 114 7.90 -20.68 13.22
CA LEU A 114 7.37 -21.42 14.37
C LEU A 114 6.25 -22.37 13.94
N PHE A 115 5.31 -21.91 13.11
CA PHE A 115 4.16 -22.67 12.66
C PHE A 115 4.56 -23.97 11.94
N PHE A 116 5.61 -23.95 11.12
CA PHE A 116 6.06 -25.13 10.37
C PHE A 116 7.15 -25.95 11.08
N LEU A 117 8.11 -25.31 11.76
CA LEU A 117 9.25 -25.99 12.37
C LEU A 117 8.86 -26.75 13.64
N VAL A 118 8.04 -26.14 14.50
CA VAL A 118 7.71 -26.70 15.82
C VAL A 118 6.90 -28.01 15.71
N PRO A 119 5.91 -28.17 14.81
CA PRO A 119 5.25 -29.46 14.61
C PRO A 119 6.20 -30.59 14.25
N ILE A 120 7.20 -30.34 13.39
CA ILE A 120 8.21 -31.33 13.00
C ILE A 120 9.01 -31.77 14.23
N ILE A 121 9.52 -30.79 15.01
CA ILE A 121 10.26 -31.07 16.24
C ILE A 121 9.39 -31.84 17.25
N ARG A 122 8.13 -31.44 17.42
CA ARG A 122 7.18 -32.07 18.34
C ARG A 122 6.86 -33.51 17.94
N MET A 123 6.72 -33.77 16.64
CA MET A 123 6.48 -35.13 16.13
C MET A 123 7.65 -36.07 16.40
N VAL A 124 8.90 -35.57 16.31
CA VAL A 124 10.11 -36.37 16.57
C VAL A 124 10.35 -36.56 18.07
N THR A 125 10.16 -35.50 18.88
CA THR A 125 10.53 -35.50 20.29
C THR A 125 9.42 -35.98 21.23
N ARG A 126 8.14 -35.71 20.90
CA ARG A 126 6.98 -35.94 21.77
C ARG A 126 5.75 -36.44 20.99
N PRO A 127 5.84 -37.59 20.29
CA PRO A 127 4.74 -38.08 19.45
C PRO A 127 3.43 -38.32 20.23
N TYR A 128 3.51 -38.74 21.51
CA TYR A 128 2.32 -38.97 22.34
C TYR A 128 1.57 -37.70 22.75
N SER A 129 2.17 -36.52 22.56
CA SER A 129 1.49 -35.24 22.77
C SER A 129 0.55 -34.88 21.63
N TRP A 130 0.50 -35.68 20.56
CA TRP A 130 -0.30 -35.44 19.37
C TRP A 130 -1.67 -36.09 19.50
N SER A 131 -2.65 -35.31 19.95
CA SER A 131 -4.03 -35.79 20.14
C SER A 131 -5.01 -34.63 20.05
N THR A 132 -6.21 -34.91 19.55
CA THR A 132 -7.36 -33.99 19.57
C THR A 132 -7.87 -33.69 20.98
N ARG A 133 -7.47 -34.50 21.99
CA ARG A 133 -7.99 -34.43 23.37
C ARG A 133 -9.51 -34.32 23.40
N ALA A 134 -10.17 -35.26 22.71
CA ALA A 134 -11.61 -35.25 22.55
C ALA A 134 -12.33 -35.29 23.91
N SER A 135 -13.34 -34.43 24.08
CA SER A 135 -14.17 -34.32 25.29
C SER A 135 -15.64 -34.69 25.02
N GLY A 136 -15.84 -35.56 24.02
CA GLY A 136 -17.16 -35.92 23.51
C GLY A 136 -17.92 -36.93 24.34
N LEU A 137 -17.33 -37.49 25.40
CA LEU A 137 -18.07 -38.39 26.28
C LEU A 137 -19.16 -37.64 27.07
N PHE A 138 -18.89 -36.40 27.49
CA PHE A 138 -19.78 -35.58 28.31
C PHE A 138 -20.48 -34.53 27.45
N GLY A 139 -21.81 -34.39 27.55
CA GLY A 139 -22.56 -33.37 26.81
C GLY A 139 -22.55 -33.54 25.28
N ARG A 140 -22.78 -34.77 24.79
CA ARG A 140 -22.70 -35.18 23.37
C ARG A 140 -23.54 -34.34 22.42
N LYS A 141 -24.81 -34.07 22.74
CA LYS A 141 -25.74 -33.35 21.84
C LYS A 141 -25.25 -31.93 21.54
N LEU A 142 -24.94 -31.16 22.60
CA LEU A 142 -24.44 -29.79 22.46
C LEU A 142 -23.06 -29.75 21.78
N LEU A 143 -22.16 -30.68 22.12
CA LEU A 143 -20.85 -30.73 21.47
C LEU A 143 -20.95 -31.11 20.00
N GLY A 144 -21.79 -32.08 19.63
CA GLY A 144 -21.97 -32.49 18.24
C GLY A 144 -22.38 -31.30 17.38
N PHE A 145 -23.42 -30.58 17.80
CA PHE A 145 -23.87 -29.37 17.11
C PHE A 145 -22.78 -28.28 17.05
N ALA A 146 -22.22 -27.89 18.21
CA ALA A 146 -21.21 -26.82 18.28
C ALA A 146 -19.94 -27.16 17.48
N SER A 147 -19.50 -28.43 17.52
CA SER A 147 -18.32 -28.88 16.80
C SER A 147 -18.55 -28.89 15.29
N THR A 148 -19.73 -29.32 14.83
CA THR A 148 -20.04 -29.37 13.39
C THR A 148 -20.08 -27.97 12.78
N ILE A 149 -20.84 -27.04 13.38
CA ILE A 149 -20.92 -25.66 12.86
C ILE A 149 -19.56 -24.96 12.94
N PHE A 150 -18.79 -25.21 13.99
CA PHE A 150 -17.45 -24.66 14.16
C PHE A 150 -16.50 -25.14 13.06
N HIS A 151 -16.39 -26.46 12.82
CA HIS A 151 -15.42 -26.97 11.86
C HIS A 151 -15.83 -26.68 10.41
N TRP A 152 -17.12 -26.78 10.05
CA TRP A 152 -17.56 -26.41 8.71
C TRP A 152 -17.42 -24.91 8.44
N GLY A 153 -17.73 -24.06 9.44
CA GLY A 153 -17.43 -22.63 9.37
C GLY A 153 -15.93 -22.38 9.19
N LEU A 154 -15.07 -23.13 9.89
CA LEU A 154 -13.61 -22.98 9.80
C LEU A 154 -13.07 -23.41 8.44
N VAL A 155 -13.58 -24.50 7.87
CA VAL A 155 -13.23 -24.95 6.52
C VAL A 155 -13.65 -23.90 5.49
N LEU A 156 -14.88 -23.38 5.59
CA LEU A 156 -15.37 -22.33 4.70
C LEU A 156 -14.52 -21.06 4.81
N LEU A 157 -14.15 -20.63 6.02
CA LEU A 157 -13.25 -19.50 6.25
C LEU A 157 -11.88 -19.74 5.63
N LEU A 158 -11.29 -20.93 5.83
CA LEU A 158 -9.95 -21.24 5.33
C LEU A 158 -9.93 -21.22 3.79
N VAL A 159 -10.93 -21.84 3.16
CA VAL A 159 -11.07 -21.83 1.69
C VAL A 159 -11.31 -20.41 1.19
N GLY A 160 -12.17 -19.64 1.86
CA GLY A 160 -12.40 -18.23 1.56
C GLY A 160 -11.12 -17.41 1.61
N HIS A 161 -10.32 -17.54 2.67
CA HIS A 161 -9.04 -16.81 2.79
C HIS A 161 -8.06 -17.20 1.68
N VAL A 162 -7.95 -18.49 1.34
CA VAL A 162 -7.09 -18.92 0.23
C VAL A 162 -7.57 -18.32 -1.10
N ALA A 163 -8.89 -18.37 -1.37
CA ALA A 163 -9.47 -17.78 -2.57
C ALA A 163 -9.28 -16.26 -2.61
N GLY A 164 -9.43 -15.57 -1.48
CA GLY A 164 -9.20 -14.13 -1.35
C GLY A 164 -7.74 -13.75 -1.55
N LEU A 165 -6.81 -14.52 -0.97
CA LEU A 165 -5.37 -14.31 -1.13
C LEU A 165 -4.91 -14.53 -2.58
N VAL A 166 -5.40 -15.59 -3.23
CA VAL A 166 -5.07 -15.85 -4.65
C VAL A 166 -5.76 -14.84 -5.55
N GLY A 167 -7.05 -14.58 -5.32
CA GLY A 167 -7.86 -13.63 -6.06
C GLY A 167 -7.32 -12.21 -5.99
N GLY A 168 -6.83 -11.78 -4.83
CA GLY A 168 -6.24 -10.47 -4.63
C GLY A 168 -4.93 -10.27 -5.37
N VAL A 169 -4.11 -11.32 -5.52
CA VAL A 169 -2.90 -11.24 -6.36
C VAL A 169 -3.24 -11.29 -7.85
N MET A 170 -4.26 -12.07 -8.23
CA MET A 170 -4.68 -12.22 -9.62
C MET A 170 -5.59 -11.09 -10.14
N GLY A 171 -5.97 -10.12 -9.29
CA GLY A 171 -6.95 -9.10 -9.66
C GLY A 171 -8.37 -9.64 -9.93
N SER A 172 -8.71 -10.81 -9.39
CA SER A 172 -9.98 -11.48 -9.67
C SER A 172 -11.11 -11.00 -8.74
N ALA A 173 -11.98 -10.14 -9.26
CA ALA A 173 -13.15 -9.64 -8.53
C ALA A 173 -14.06 -10.77 -8.01
N SER A 174 -14.31 -11.81 -8.83
CA SER A 174 -15.16 -12.94 -8.44
C SER A 174 -14.59 -13.76 -7.26
N ALA A 175 -13.27 -13.88 -7.18
CA ALA A 175 -12.61 -14.55 -6.06
C ALA A 175 -12.68 -13.72 -4.77
N ILE A 176 -12.63 -12.38 -4.88
CA ILE A 176 -12.83 -11.46 -3.76
C ILE A 176 -14.30 -11.47 -3.29
N ASP A 177 -15.26 -11.52 -4.22
CA ASP A 177 -16.69 -11.67 -3.88
C ASP A 177 -16.94 -13.00 -3.16
N PHE A 178 -16.31 -14.07 -3.61
CA PHE A 178 -16.38 -15.36 -2.91
C PHE A 178 -15.76 -15.26 -1.52
N PHE A 179 -14.62 -14.59 -1.35
CA PHE A 179 -14.01 -14.34 -0.04
C PHE A 179 -14.95 -13.57 0.89
N PHE A 180 -15.67 -12.57 0.39
CA PHE A 180 -16.64 -11.82 1.18
C PHE A 180 -17.76 -12.72 1.72
N TRP A 181 -18.46 -13.45 0.83
CA TRP A 181 -19.61 -14.26 1.23
C TRP A 181 -19.21 -15.46 2.09
N SER A 182 -18.14 -16.16 1.71
CA SER A 182 -17.61 -17.29 2.48
C SER A 182 -17.04 -16.82 3.83
N GLY A 183 -16.40 -15.65 3.87
CA GLY A 183 -15.87 -15.01 5.07
C GLY A 183 -16.96 -14.62 6.06
N LEU A 184 -18.04 -14.00 5.57
CA LEU A 184 -19.19 -13.60 6.40
C LEU A 184 -19.90 -14.82 6.98
N ILE A 185 -20.31 -15.76 6.13
CA ILE A 185 -21.04 -16.96 6.55
C ILE A 185 -20.17 -17.83 7.45
N GLY A 186 -18.92 -18.10 7.03
CA GLY A 186 -17.98 -18.91 7.79
C GLY A 186 -17.61 -18.26 9.12
N GLY A 187 -17.42 -16.94 9.15
CA GLY A 187 -17.17 -16.16 10.35
C GLY A 187 -18.27 -16.31 11.38
N ILE A 188 -19.54 -16.15 10.97
CA ILE A 188 -20.70 -16.30 11.87
C ILE A 188 -20.75 -17.74 12.44
N LEU A 189 -20.58 -18.75 11.59
CA LEU A 189 -20.59 -20.16 12.01
C LEU A 189 -19.49 -20.48 13.02
N VAL A 190 -18.26 -20.00 12.78
CA VAL A 190 -17.14 -20.17 13.72
C VAL A 190 -17.36 -19.42 15.01
N LEU A 191 -17.86 -18.18 14.95
CA LEU A 191 -18.11 -17.38 16.15
C LEU A 191 -19.16 -18.05 17.05
N VAL A 192 -20.28 -18.49 16.48
CA VAL A 192 -21.35 -19.20 17.21
C VAL A 192 -20.84 -20.56 17.73
N GLY A 193 -20.20 -21.36 16.89
CA GLY A 193 -19.67 -22.67 17.27
C GLY A 193 -18.61 -22.59 18.37
N SER A 194 -17.68 -21.64 18.26
CA SER A 194 -16.64 -21.41 19.26
C SER A 194 -17.23 -20.88 20.57
N SER A 195 -18.20 -19.96 20.52
CA SER A 195 -18.86 -19.44 21.72
C SER A 195 -19.64 -20.53 22.47
N LEU A 196 -20.38 -21.38 21.75
CA LEU A 196 -21.09 -22.52 22.35
C LEU A 196 -20.14 -23.54 22.97
N ALA A 197 -19.03 -23.84 22.28
CA ALA A 197 -18.04 -24.76 22.82
C ALA A 197 -17.31 -24.19 24.05
N LEU A 198 -17.11 -22.86 24.13
CA LEU A 198 -16.52 -22.19 25.29
C LEU A 198 -17.50 -22.19 26.47
N TYR A 199 -18.76 -21.83 26.21
CA TYR A 199 -19.84 -21.88 27.19
C TYR A 199 -19.94 -23.28 27.82
N ARG A 200 -19.94 -24.34 27.01
CA ARG A 200 -19.94 -25.74 27.48
C ARG A 200 -18.74 -26.04 28.37
N ARG A 201 -17.56 -25.55 28.01
CA ARG A 201 -16.29 -25.79 28.74
C ARG A 201 -16.27 -25.10 30.10
N ILE A 202 -16.93 -23.94 30.24
CA ILE A 202 -17.02 -23.20 31.50
C ILE A 202 -18.10 -23.79 32.41
N LYS A 203 -19.27 -24.13 31.85
CA LYS A 203 -20.44 -24.56 32.62
C LYS A 203 -20.43 -26.04 33.01
N SER A 204 -19.88 -26.94 32.20
CA SER A 204 -19.87 -28.36 32.52
C SER A 204 -18.71 -28.69 33.50
N PRO A 205 -18.99 -29.12 34.75
CA PRO A 205 -17.94 -29.40 35.73
C PRO A 205 -16.98 -30.50 35.27
N MET A 206 -17.51 -31.52 34.59
CA MET A 206 -16.75 -32.66 34.06
C MET A 206 -15.77 -32.21 32.97
N VAL A 207 -16.20 -31.35 32.05
CA VAL A 207 -15.35 -30.82 30.98
C VAL A 207 -14.32 -29.85 31.56
N ARG A 208 -14.71 -29.02 32.54
CA ARG A 208 -13.82 -28.08 33.23
C ARG A 208 -12.68 -28.79 33.95
N ALA A 209 -12.96 -29.90 34.63
CA ALA A 209 -11.95 -30.70 35.34
C ALA A 209 -10.89 -31.32 34.41
N MET A 210 -11.25 -31.63 33.15
CA MET A 210 -10.33 -32.20 32.16
C MET A 210 -9.65 -31.13 31.28
N SER A 211 -10.15 -29.88 31.32
CA SER A 211 -9.66 -28.79 30.48
C SER A 211 -8.36 -28.23 31.03
N ARG A 212 -7.45 -27.86 30.14
CA ARG A 212 -6.24 -27.13 30.51
C ARG A 212 -6.35 -25.65 30.14
N PRO A 213 -5.55 -24.75 30.73
CA PRO A 213 -5.60 -23.31 30.44
C PRO A 213 -5.50 -22.99 28.95
N GLU A 214 -4.67 -23.71 28.19
CA GLU A 214 -4.51 -23.47 26.75
C GLU A 214 -5.78 -23.76 25.94
N ASP A 215 -6.69 -24.60 26.45
CA ASP A 215 -7.97 -24.86 25.78
C ASP A 215 -8.91 -23.64 25.83
N TYR A 216 -8.82 -22.84 26.90
CA TYR A 216 -9.55 -21.58 27.03
C TYR A 216 -8.88 -20.48 26.23
N ILE A 217 -7.54 -20.36 26.35
CA ILE A 217 -6.77 -19.33 25.64
C ILE A 217 -7.01 -19.44 24.14
N VAL A 218 -6.81 -20.61 23.54
CA VAL A 218 -7.03 -20.83 22.09
C VAL A 218 -8.44 -20.44 21.66
N GLN A 219 -9.43 -20.73 22.50
CA GLN A 219 -10.83 -20.51 22.15
C GLN A 219 -11.21 -19.03 22.24
N CYS A 220 -10.74 -18.32 23.28
CA CYS A 220 -10.87 -16.87 23.38
C CYS A 220 -10.12 -16.16 22.25
N PHE A 221 -8.92 -16.65 21.91
CA PHE A 221 -8.10 -16.10 20.83
C PHE A 221 -8.84 -16.15 19.49
N LEU A 222 -9.41 -17.31 19.17
CA LEU A 222 -10.16 -17.50 17.93
C LEU A 222 -11.45 -16.68 17.90
N ILE A 223 -12.16 -16.57 19.03
CA ILE A 223 -13.34 -15.69 19.15
C ILE A 223 -12.95 -14.23 18.88
N ALA A 224 -11.85 -13.74 19.48
CA ALA A 224 -11.39 -12.37 19.30
C ALA A 224 -11.02 -12.08 17.83
N ILE A 225 -10.22 -12.93 17.19
CA ILE A 225 -9.83 -12.78 15.77
C ILE A 225 -11.07 -12.69 14.88
N VAL A 226 -12.01 -13.63 15.03
CA VAL A 226 -13.20 -13.74 14.18
C VAL A 226 -14.18 -12.60 14.45
N ALA A 227 -14.34 -12.16 15.71
CA ALA A 227 -15.18 -11.02 16.05
C ALA A 227 -14.68 -9.72 15.40
N ILE A 228 -13.36 -9.47 15.44
CA ILE A 228 -12.75 -8.30 14.81
C ILE A 228 -12.92 -8.34 13.28
N ALA A 229 -12.77 -9.51 12.65
CA ALA A 229 -13.02 -9.68 11.22
C ALA A 229 -14.48 -9.43 10.85
N LEU A 230 -15.42 -10.07 11.55
CA LEU A 230 -16.85 -9.90 11.29
C LEU A 230 -17.29 -8.45 11.47
N TYR A 231 -16.79 -7.77 12.50
CA TYR A 231 -17.07 -6.37 12.72
C TYR A 231 -16.64 -5.49 11.53
N GLN A 232 -15.46 -5.75 10.95
CA GLN A 232 -14.99 -5.03 9.76
C GLN A 232 -15.87 -5.29 8.53
N VAL A 233 -16.23 -6.56 8.29
CA VAL A 233 -17.07 -6.97 7.16
C VAL A 233 -18.45 -6.32 7.23
N VAL A 234 -19.06 -6.26 8.42
CA VAL A 234 -20.42 -5.73 8.59
C VAL A 234 -20.45 -4.19 8.58
N ASN A 235 -19.50 -3.52 9.25
CA ASN A 235 -19.63 -2.09 9.53
C ASN A 235 -18.80 -1.18 8.62
N HIS A 236 -17.61 -1.61 8.22
CA HIS A 236 -16.69 -0.72 7.49
C HIS A 236 -16.61 -1.02 6.00
N ARG A 237 -17.15 -2.14 5.53
CA ARG A 237 -17.10 -2.60 4.14
C ARG A 237 -15.70 -2.43 3.50
N ILE A 238 -14.63 -2.66 4.28
CA ILE A 238 -13.23 -2.42 3.87
C ILE A 238 -12.77 -3.63 3.05
N PHE A 239 -12.93 -3.57 1.73
CA PHE A 239 -12.66 -4.74 0.86
C PHE A 239 -11.52 -4.55 -0.14
N GLY A 240 -11.09 -3.32 -0.43
CA GLY A 240 -9.84 -3.07 -1.16
C GLY A 240 -8.60 -3.66 -0.45
N VAL A 241 -8.65 -3.78 0.87
CA VAL A 241 -7.53 -4.35 1.65
C VAL A 241 -7.27 -5.82 1.32
N ALA A 242 -8.22 -6.56 0.74
CA ALA A 242 -7.96 -7.92 0.31
C ALA A 242 -6.84 -7.95 -0.75
N TYR A 243 -6.85 -7.04 -1.73
CA TYR A 243 -5.81 -6.96 -2.76
C TYR A 243 -4.44 -6.59 -2.19
N THR A 244 -4.41 -5.66 -1.23
CA THR A 244 -3.15 -5.18 -0.63
C THR A 244 -2.57 -6.17 0.35
N ALA A 245 -3.41 -6.79 1.19
CA ALA A 245 -3.02 -7.86 2.09
C ALA A 245 -2.58 -9.11 1.33
N SER A 246 -3.22 -9.42 0.19
CA SER A 246 -2.82 -10.52 -0.69
C SER A 246 -1.45 -10.29 -1.29
N SER A 247 -1.21 -9.09 -1.82
CA SER A 247 0.07 -8.69 -2.41
C SER A 247 1.19 -8.61 -1.37
N TRP A 248 0.89 -8.06 -0.19
CA TRP A 248 1.79 -8.10 0.95
C TRP A 248 2.12 -9.55 1.35
N THR A 249 1.10 -10.41 1.47
CA THR A 249 1.31 -11.82 1.80
C THR A 249 2.19 -12.49 0.74
N ALA A 250 1.96 -12.22 -0.54
CA ALA A 250 2.81 -12.72 -1.63
C ALA A 250 4.27 -12.26 -1.51
N SER A 251 4.50 -10.99 -1.14
CA SER A 251 5.84 -10.44 -0.92
C SER A 251 6.64 -11.17 0.18
N LEU A 252 5.95 -11.74 1.17
CA LEU A 252 6.57 -12.56 2.21
C LEU A 252 7.05 -13.91 1.64
N TRP A 253 6.30 -14.50 0.71
CA TRP A 253 6.66 -15.79 0.12
C TRP A 253 7.77 -15.67 -0.92
N THR A 254 7.92 -14.50 -1.55
CA THR A 254 9.04 -14.20 -2.47
C THR A 254 10.32 -13.78 -1.75
N LEU A 255 10.33 -13.80 -0.41
CA LEU A 255 11.45 -13.35 0.44
C LEU A 255 11.87 -11.90 0.18
N SER A 256 10.98 -11.09 -0.38
CA SER A 256 11.15 -9.66 -0.64
C SER A 256 10.01 -8.90 0.03
N PRO A 257 10.00 -8.81 1.38
CA PRO A 257 8.88 -8.23 2.12
C PRO A 257 8.71 -6.76 1.74
N GLN A 258 7.46 -6.35 1.51
CA GLN A 258 7.08 -4.95 1.25
C GLN A 258 6.13 -4.45 2.38
N PRO A 259 6.67 -4.03 3.54
CA PRO A 259 5.89 -3.52 4.67
C PRO A 259 4.98 -2.34 4.33
N GLU A 260 5.29 -1.61 3.26
CA GLU A 260 4.60 -0.41 2.81
C GLU A 260 3.15 -0.74 2.37
N LEU A 261 2.93 -1.94 1.83
CA LEU A 261 1.60 -2.41 1.41
C LEU A 261 0.62 -2.53 2.60
N MET A 262 1.13 -2.59 3.83
CA MET A 262 0.33 -2.60 5.05
C MET A 262 0.24 -1.24 5.73
N ALA A 263 0.95 -0.21 5.26
CA ALA A 263 0.95 1.11 5.89
C ALA A 263 -0.45 1.74 5.93
N SER A 264 -1.23 1.61 4.87
CA SER A 264 -2.60 2.15 4.72
C SER A 264 -3.72 1.24 5.22
N ALA A 265 -3.40 0.01 5.65
CA ALA A 265 -4.42 -0.87 6.21
C ALA A 265 -5.01 -0.26 7.48
N SER A 266 -6.34 -0.39 7.64
CA SER A 266 -7.03 0.11 8.83
C SER A 266 -6.44 -0.52 10.10
N PHE A 267 -6.54 0.19 11.23
CA PHE A 267 -6.07 -0.32 12.51
C PHE A 267 -6.67 -1.70 12.84
N LEU A 268 -7.97 -1.91 12.58
CA LEU A 268 -8.63 -3.19 12.82
C LEU A 268 -8.10 -4.31 11.92
N THR A 269 -7.73 -3.99 10.67
CA THR A 269 -7.15 -4.97 9.75
C THR A 269 -5.75 -5.36 10.21
N LYS A 270 -4.92 -4.37 10.58
CA LYS A 270 -3.60 -4.60 11.17
C LYS A 270 -3.72 -5.47 12.43
N LEU A 271 -4.65 -5.14 13.34
CA LEU A 271 -4.88 -5.91 14.55
C LEU A 271 -5.34 -7.34 14.24
N HIS A 272 -6.25 -7.54 13.28
CA HIS A 272 -6.70 -8.87 12.87
C HIS A 272 -5.55 -9.73 12.34
N ILE A 273 -4.73 -9.21 11.42
CA ILE A 273 -3.59 -9.93 10.84
C ILE A 273 -2.53 -10.22 11.90
N PHE A 274 -2.21 -9.22 12.75
CA PHE A 274 -1.26 -9.39 13.84
C PHE A 274 -1.66 -10.52 14.80
N LEU A 275 -2.94 -10.53 15.22
CA LEU A 275 -3.49 -11.60 16.05
C LEU A 275 -3.50 -12.93 15.30
N ALA A 276 -3.88 -12.98 14.03
CA ALA A 276 -3.87 -14.21 13.25
C ALA A 276 -2.45 -14.82 13.15
N LEU A 277 -1.43 -13.99 12.91
CA LEU A 277 -0.02 -14.42 12.91
C LEU A 277 0.44 -14.88 14.30
N LEU A 278 0.03 -14.19 15.37
CA LEU A 278 0.33 -14.60 16.74
C LEU A 278 -0.31 -15.96 17.05
N PHE A 279 -1.53 -16.17 16.58
CA PHE A 279 -2.23 -17.44 16.69
C PHE A 279 -1.50 -18.55 15.95
N PHE A 280 -1.00 -18.30 14.73
CA PHE A 280 -0.16 -19.28 14.01
C PHE A 280 1.14 -19.59 14.73
N ALA A 281 1.80 -18.59 15.32
CA ALA A 281 2.99 -18.81 16.14
C ALA A 281 2.69 -19.67 17.37
N TYR A 282 1.53 -19.48 18.00
CA TYR A 282 1.11 -20.24 19.19
C TYR A 282 0.54 -21.63 18.86
N PHE A 283 -0.02 -21.79 17.65
CA PHE A 283 -0.66 -23.00 17.15
C PHE A 283 0.08 -24.31 17.46
N PRO A 284 1.38 -24.47 17.15
CA PRO A 284 2.07 -25.74 17.28
C PRO A 284 2.34 -26.17 18.74
N PHE A 285 2.15 -25.26 19.70
CA PHE A 285 2.29 -25.53 21.13
C PHE A 285 1.00 -26.07 21.78
N THR A 286 -0.12 -26.05 21.06
CA THR A 286 -1.44 -26.37 21.60
C THR A 286 -1.97 -27.72 21.09
N LYS A 287 -3.24 -28.05 21.37
CA LYS A 287 -3.92 -29.20 20.75
C LYS A 287 -4.22 -29.00 19.27
N LEU A 288 -4.07 -27.79 18.73
CA LEU A 288 -4.40 -27.47 17.32
C LEU A 288 -3.53 -28.24 16.33
N VAL A 289 -2.42 -28.83 16.78
CA VAL A 289 -1.60 -29.77 15.99
C VAL A 289 -2.40 -30.92 15.36
N HIS A 290 -3.61 -31.22 15.87
CA HIS A 290 -4.49 -32.20 15.21
C HIS A 290 -4.88 -31.83 13.77
N PHE A 291 -4.88 -30.54 13.41
CA PHE A 291 -5.12 -30.05 12.05
C PHE A 291 -4.22 -30.74 11.03
N TRP A 292 -2.95 -30.88 11.39
CA TRP A 292 -1.92 -31.52 10.58
C TRP A 292 -2.14 -33.03 10.40
N THR A 293 -3.00 -33.66 11.18
CA THR A 293 -3.34 -35.10 11.09
C THR A 293 -4.67 -35.37 10.40
N PHE A 294 -5.05 -34.52 9.43
CA PHE A 294 -6.23 -34.76 8.61
C PHE A 294 -6.11 -36.12 7.90
N PRO A 295 -7.04 -37.07 8.10
CA PRO A 295 -6.83 -38.49 7.78
C PRO A 295 -7.11 -38.80 6.29
N VAL A 296 -6.43 -38.13 5.36
CA VAL A 296 -6.62 -38.33 3.91
C VAL A 296 -6.32 -39.77 3.49
N ASN A 297 -5.32 -40.40 4.09
CA ASN A 297 -4.98 -41.80 3.79
C ASN A 297 -6.11 -42.78 4.15
N TYR A 298 -7.06 -42.40 5.00
CA TYR A 298 -8.18 -43.27 5.34
C TYR A 298 -9.03 -43.64 4.11
N PHE A 299 -9.13 -42.75 3.11
CA PHE A 299 -9.90 -43.01 1.89
C PHE A 299 -9.33 -44.13 1.02
N VAL A 300 -8.02 -44.39 1.12
CA VAL A 300 -7.31 -45.40 0.31
C VAL A 300 -6.76 -46.55 1.17
N ARG A 301 -6.91 -46.47 2.49
CA ARG A 301 -6.37 -47.47 3.42
C ARG A 301 -7.25 -48.72 3.42
N VAL A 302 -6.61 -49.88 3.30
CA VAL A 302 -7.28 -51.18 3.49
C VAL A 302 -7.90 -51.30 4.90
N PRO A 303 -9.14 -51.78 5.04
CA PRO A 303 -9.84 -51.82 6.34
C PRO A 303 -9.09 -52.60 7.42
N GLN A 304 -8.40 -53.68 7.04
CA GLN A 304 -7.60 -54.50 7.95
C GLN A 304 -6.13 -54.15 7.86
N SER A 305 -5.55 -53.72 8.99
CA SER A 305 -4.14 -53.36 9.10
C SER A 305 -3.43 -54.32 10.03
N MET A 306 -2.64 -55.23 9.44
CA MET A 306 -1.87 -56.23 10.17
C MET A 306 -0.43 -55.75 10.35
N ARG A 307 0.09 -55.81 11.59
CA ARG A 307 1.48 -55.47 11.90
C ARG A 307 2.30 -56.75 12.05
N THR A 308 3.33 -56.91 11.23
CA THR A 308 4.19 -58.10 11.27
C THR A 308 5.16 -58.04 12.45
N GLN A 309 5.52 -59.20 13.02
CA GLN A 309 6.34 -59.28 14.24
C GLN A 309 7.84 -59.04 13.99
N LYS A 310 8.27 -58.87 12.72
CA LYS A 310 9.68 -58.86 12.30
C LYS A 310 10.54 -57.76 12.96
N TYR A 311 9.93 -56.71 13.53
CA TYR A 311 10.63 -55.56 14.11
C TYR A 311 10.46 -55.41 15.63
N ARG A 312 9.97 -56.45 16.33
CA ARG A 312 9.62 -56.39 17.77
C ARG A 312 10.81 -56.13 18.72
N PHE A 313 12.06 -56.30 18.28
CA PHE A 313 13.25 -56.32 19.16
C PHE A 313 14.32 -55.24 18.91
N GLN A 314 14.16 -54.32 17.96
CA GLN A 314 15.22 -53.33 17.71
C GLN A 314 15.26 -52.14 18.71
N ARG A 315 14.39 -52.08 19.73
CA ARG A 315 14.15 -50.87 20.60
C ARG A 315 13.94 -49.56 19.83
N ARG A 316 13.90 -49.61 18.50
CA ARG A 316 13.48 -48.59 17.57
C ARG A 316 12.01 -48.87 17.32
N TRP A 317 11.15 -48.35 18.18
CA TRP A 317 9.74 -48.27 17.86
C TRP A 317 9.65 -47.50 16.54
N GLU A 318 9.12 -48.13 15.50
CA GLU A 318 8.97 -47.61 14.13
C GLU A 318 8.00 -46.42 14.08
N PHE A 319 8.34 -45.33 14.76
CA PHE A 319 7.93 -43.99 14.38
C PHE A 319 8.74 -43.48 13.19
N ALA A 320 9.72 -44.25 12.74
CA ALA A 320 10.50 -44.04 11.54
C ALA A 320 9.64 -44.36 10.30
N LEU A 321 9.00 -43.32 9.78
CA LEU A 321 8.71 -43.13 8.34
C LEU A 321 7.95 -44.23 7.58
N ARG A 322 7.25 -45.16 8.24
CA ARG A 322 6.33 -46.09 7.55
C ARG A 322 4.85 -45.81 7.91
N SER A 323 4.13 -45.42 6.85
CA SER A 323 2.67 -45.37 6.61
C SER A 323 1.83 -44.12 6.87
N ASP A 324 2.04 -43.28 7.90
CA ASP A 324 1.04 -42.20 8.16
C ASP A 324 1.65 -40.78 8.23
N LYS A 325 2.98 -40.67 8.30
CA LYS A 325 3.70 -39.38 8.50
C LYS A 325 4.19 -38.74 7.21
N SER A 326 4.24 -39.50 6.13
CA SER A 326 4.73 -39.02 4.83
C SER A 326 3.78 -37.98 4.23
N TRP A 327 2.46 -38.16 4.34
CA TRP A 327 1.48 -37.17 3.90
C TRP A 327 1.50 -35.89 4.74
N LEU A 328 1.89 -35.99 6.01
CA LEU A 328 2.08 -34.84 6.88
C LEU A 328 3.21 -33.94 6.37
N THR A 329 4.37 -34.54 6.07
CA THR A 329 5.50 -33.84 5.46
C THR A 329 5.22 -33.44 4.02
N TYR A 330 4.54 -34.26 3.21
CA TYR A 330 4.17 -33.92 1.84
C TYR A 330 3.11 -32.83 1.77
N GLY A 331 2.15 -32.80 2.69
CA GLY A 331 1.14 -31.75 2.79
C GLY A 331 1.75 -30.43 3.27
N LEU A 332 2.66 -30.49 4.26
CA LEU A 332 3.42 -29.32 4.71
C LEU A 332 4.29 -28.76 3.57
N LEU A 333 5.01 -29.64 2.86
CA LEU A 333 5.87 -29.29 1.74
C LEU A 333 5.08 -28.91 0.49
N PHE A 334 3.90 -29.47 0.24
CA PHE A 334 3.03 -29.13 -0.89
C PHE A 334 2.34 -27.79 -0.68
N VAL A 335 1.88 -27.50 0.54
CA VAL A 335 1.37 -26.16 0.89
C VAL A 335 2.52 -25.16 0.83
N ALA A 336 3.68 -25.46 1.44
CA ALA A 336 4.84 -24.57 1.37
C ALA A 336 5.34 -24.35 -0.07
N ALA A 337 5.45 -25.41 -0.87
CA ALA A 337 5.87 -25.33 -2.27
C ALA A 337 4.80 -24.67 -3.13
N GLY A 338 3.51 -24.93 -2.91
CA GLY A 338 2.41 -24.25 -3.60
C GLY A 338 2.42 -22.75 -3.33
N PHE A 339 2.64 -22.33 -2.07
CA PHE A 339 2.79 -20.92 -1.73
C PHE A 339 4.06 -20.29 -2.30
N LEU A 340 5.19 -21.01 -2.30
CA LEU A 340 6.46 -20.54 -2.90
C LEU A 340 6.41 -20.46 -4.43
N ILE A 341 5.79 -21.44 -5.10
CA ILE A 341 5.62 -21.48 -6.56
C ILE A 341 4.63 -20.41 -6.99
N THR A 342 3.51 -20.26 -6.30
CA THR A 342 2.54 -19.18 -6.55
C THR A 342 3.18 -17.81 -6.31
N GLY A 343 3.97 -17.63 -5.25
CA GLY A 343 4.74 -16.40 -5.02
C GLY A 343 5.79 -16.13 -6.13
N SER A 344 6.51 -17.17 -6.57
CA SER A 344 7.55 -17.04 -7.60
C SER A 344 6.98 -16.83 -9.01
N LEU A 345 5.81 -17.40 -9.31
CA LEU A 345 5.09 -17.20 -10.57
C LEU A 345 4.36 -15.85 -10.61
N LEU A 346 4.02 -15.27 -9.46
CA LEU A 346 3.24 -14.03 -9.34
C LEU A 346 4.06 -12.81 -8.89
N GLY A 347 5.37 -12.94 -8.63
CA GLY A 347 6.18 -11.80 -8.18
C GLY A 347 7.70 -11.99 -8.29
N SER A 348 8.27 -11.57 -9.42
CA SER A 348 9.60 -10.92 -9.40
C SER A 348 9.35 -9.42 -9.56
N PRO A 349 9.44 -8.60 -8.49
CA PRO A 349 9.55 -7.16 -8.71
C PRO A 349 10.88 -6.93 -9.42
N ASN A 350 10.83 -6.38 -10.64
CA ASN A 350 12.02 -5.75 -11.20
C ASN A 350 12.51 -4.76 -10.14
N ARG A 351 13.75 -4.96 -9.67
CA ARG A 351 14.46 -3.90 -8.97
C ARG A 351 14.48 -2.72 -9.94
N MET A 352 13.73 -1.67 -9.62
CA MET A 352 13.85 -0.40 -10.31
C MET A 352 15.32 0.03 -10.21
N ASN A 353 15.98 0.02 -11.36
CA ASN A 353 17.31 0.56 -11.52
C ASN A 353 17.17 2.08 -11.44
N THR A 354 17.71 2.69 -10.40
CA THR A 354 17.78 4.14 -10.22
C THR A 354 18.88 4.73 -11.09
N ASP A 355 18.83 4.47 -12.39
CA ASP A 355 19.79 5.02 -13.35
C ASP A 355 19.12 6.18 -14.10
N GLY A 356 19.52 7.39 -13.72
CA GLY A 356 19.34 8.59 -14.52
C GLY A 356 17.97 9.26 -14.40
N ILE A 357 17.92 10.37 -13.64
CA ILE A 357 16.89 11.39 -13.80
C ILE A 357 17.05 11.97 -15.20
N SER A 358 16.32 11.41 -16.16
CA SER A 358 15.96 12.11 -17.40
C SER A 358 14.83 13.09 -17.07
N SER A 359 14.80 14.23 -17.76
CA SER A 359 13.90 15.36 -17.49
C SER A 359 12.40 15.09 -17.76
N GLN A 360 11.99 13.83 -17.97
CA GLN A 360 10.60 13.38 -18.09
C GLN A 360 10.45 11.96 -17.55
N ILE A 361 9.40 11.70 -16.78
CA ILE A 361 9.11 10.36 -16.24
C ILE A 361 8.65 9.45 -17.40
N GLN A 362 9.41 8.39 -17.68
CA GLN A 362 9.01 7.35 -18.65
C GLN A 362 8.41 6.15 -17.92
N THR A 363 7.09 6.00 -18.03
CA THR A 363 6.37 4.79 -17.66
C THR A 363 6.63 3.68 -18.69
N THR A 364 7.08 2.50 -18.26
CA THR A 364 7.42 1.38 -19.17
C THR A 364 6.42 0.22 -19.11
N GLY A 365 5.30 0.38 -18.39
CA GLY A 365 4.26 -0.65 -18.22
C GLY A 365 4.70 -1.87 -17.40
N GLY A 366 6.01 -2.06 -17.18
CA GLY A 366 6.58 -3.12 -16.38
C GLY A 366 6.35 -2.99 -14.87
N THR A 367 5.73 -1.91 -14.38
CA THR A 367 5.43 -1.70 -12.96
C THR A 367 3.95 -1.82 -12.60
N LEU A 368 3.08 -2.08 -13.58
CA LEU A 368 1.63 -2.21 -13.39
C LEU A 368 1.23 -3.23 -12.30
N LEU A 369 1.90 -4.39 -12.27
CA LEU A 369 1.66 -5.45 -11.28
C LEU A 369 2.05 -5.06 -9.85
N ALA A 370 2.98 -4.10 -9.69
CA ALA A 370 3.34 -3.54 -8.39
C ALA A 370 2.42 -2.37 -8.00
N GLY A 371 1.95 -1.60 -8.98
CA GLY A 371 1.13 -0.42 -8.79
C GLY A 371 -0.32 -0.72 -8.43
N TYR A 372 -0.96 -1.72 -9.04
CA TYR A 372 -2.40 -1.94 -8.85
C TYR A 372 -2.79 -2.26 -7.40
N PRO A 373 -2.05 -3.10 -6.64
CA PRO A 373 -2.29 -3.26 -5.22
C PRO A 373 -2.15 -1.94 -4.45
N LEU A 374 -1.16 -1.12 -4.79
CA LEU A 374 -0.97 0.19 -4.16
C LEU A 374 -2.15 1.13 -4.45
N TYR A 375 -2.63 1.17 -5.69
CA TYR A 375 -3.83 1.90 -6.09
C TYR A 375 -5.05 1.47 -5.29
N ILE A 376 -5.26 0.16 -5.13
CA ILE A 376 -6.38 -0.36 -4.36
C ILE A 376 -6.31 0.06 -2.89
N SER A 377 -5.11 0.10 -2.29
CA SER A 377 -4.96 0.59 -0.91
C SER A 377 -5.21 2.09 -0.75
N GLN A 378 -4.62 2.89 -1.64
CA GLN A 378 -4.46 4.33 -1.41
C GLN A 378 -5.55 5.14 -2.13
N CYS A 379 -6.03 4.66 -3.27
CA CYS A 379 -6.83 5.44 -4.21
C CYS A 379 -8.26 4.89 -4.33
N ALA A 380 -8.45 3.57 -4.42
CA ALA A 380 -9.73 2.95 -4.77
C ALA A 380 -10.86 3.19 -3.74
N ARG A 381 -10.55 3.55 -2.50
CA ARG A 381 -11.56 3.94 -1.51
C ARG A 381 -12.39 5.13 -2.00
N CYS A 382 -11.75 6.08 -2.68
CA CYS A 382 -12.41 7.27 -3.23
C CYS A 382 -12.65 7.10 -4.74
N HIS A 383 -11.66 6.60 -5.48
CA HIS A 383 -11.70 6.54 -6.94
C HIS A 383 -12.34 5.27 -7.53
N GLY A 384 -12.78 4.32 -6.70
CA GLY A 384 -13.31 3.04 -7.16
C GLY A 384 -12.21 2.06 -7.58
N VAL A 385 -12.52 0.75 -7.55
CA VAL A 385 -11.58 -0.31 -7.94
C VAL A 385 -11.28 -0.30 -9.44
N ASP A 386 -12.26 0.14 -10.23
CA ASP A 386 -12.21 0.25 -11.68
C ASP A 386 -11.94 1.68 -12.16
N GLY A 387 -11.69 2.61 -11.22
CA GLY A 387 -11.32 3.99 -11.55
C GLY A 387 -12.48 4.94 -11.88
N TYR A 388 -13.74 4.56 -11.66
CA TYR A 388 -14.92 5.39 -12.00
C TYR A 388 -15.19 6.59 -11.07
N GLY A 389 -14.41 6.77 -10.00
CA GLY A 389 -14.69 7.84 -9.02
C GLY A 389 -15.86 7.52 -8.08
N ASP A 390 -16.29 6.25 -8.03
CA ASP A 390 -17.48 5.77 -7.34
C ASP A 390 -17.17 4.95 -6.07
N GLY A 391 -15.98 5.15 -5.50
CA GLY A 391 -15.55 4.41 -4.33
C GLY A 391 -16.47 4.66 -3.12
N PRO A 392 -16.56 3.74 -2.16
CA PRO A 392 -17.46 3.88 -1.00
C PRO A 392 -17.15 5.10 -0.11
N GLY A 393 -15.98 5.72 -0.27
CA GLY A 393 -15.61 6.98 0.37
C GLY A 393 -15.94 8.24 -0.45
N MET A 394 -16.60 8.12 -1.61
CA MET A 394 -16.82 9.24 -2.52
C MET A 394 -17.71 10.36 -1.95
N ASP A 395 -18.72 9.99 -1.17
CA ASP A 395 -19.75 10.92 -0.66
C ASP A 395 -19.41 11.42 0.76
N SER A 396 -18.15 11.80 0.99
CA SER A 396 -17.77 12.43 2.27
C SER A 396 -18.26 13.87 2.30
N SER A 397 -18.99 14.26 3.34
CA SER A 397 -19.48 15.64 3.55
C SER A 397 -18.38 16.68 3.73
N THR A 398 -17.12 16.23 3.87
CA THR A 398 -15.93 17.08 4.00
C THR A 398 -15.25 17.39 2.68
N PHE A 399 -15.68 16.79 1.57
CA PHE A 399 -15.04 17.00 0.28
C PHE A 399 -15.74 18.13 -0.48
N SER A 400 -14.95 19.11 -0.94
CA SER A 400 -15.42 20.21 -1.79
C SER A 400 -15.75 19.78 -3.23
N ALA A 401 -15.27 18.60 -3.64
CA ALA A 401 -15.49 18.03 -4.96
C ALA A 401 -15.51 16.49 -4.87
N LEU A 402 -16.22 15.86 -5.81
CA LEU A 402 -16.25 14.40 -5.90
C LEU A 402 -14.89 13.87 -6.40
N PRO A 403 -14.51 12.63 -6.01
CA PRO A 403 -13.34 11.98 -6.56
C PRO A 403 -13.41 11.86 -8.09
N ARG A 404 -12.27 12.07 -8.75
CA ARG A 404 -12.16 12.03 -10.21
C ARG A 404 -12.36 10.60 -10.73
N SER A 405 -13.17 10.45 -11.77
CA SER A 405 -13.16 9.26 -12.63
C SER A 405 -11.93 9.33 -13.55
N PHE A 406 -11.18 8.24 -13.63
CA PHE A 406 -10.03 8.05 -14.52
C PHE A 406 -10.43 7.39 -15.84
N VAL A 407 -11.65 6.86 -15.94
CA VAL A 407 -12.13 6.13 -17.11
C VAL A 407 -12.52 7.12 -18.23
N TYR A 408 -11.99 6.87 -19.43
CA TYR A 408 -12.37 7.58 -20.65
C TYR A 408 -13.49 6.82 -21.36
N THR A 409 -14.49 7.52 -21.94
CA THR A 409 -15.46 6.90 -22.85
C THR A 409 -15.67 7.78 -24.10
N LYS A 410 -16.10 7.23 -25.24
CA LYS A 410 -16.29 8.05 -26.45
C LYS A 410 -17.38 9.12 -26.34
N GLU A 411 -18.33 8.91 -25.44
CA GLU A 411 -19.41 9.85 -25.11
C GLU A 411 -18.98 10.88 -24.06
N HIS A 412 -17.92 10.58 -23.30
CA HIS A 412 -17.41 11.40 -22.21
C HIS A 412 -15.90 11.51 -22.31
N GLN A 413 -15.41 12.73 -22.56
CA GLN A 413 -13.99 13.06 -22.39
C GLN A 413 -13.56 13.01 -20.90
N GLY A 414 -14.03 12.02 -20.14
CA GLY A 414 -14.05 11.87 -18.69
C GLY A 414 -12.72 11.44 -18.07
N ALA A 415 -11.73 11.05 -18.88
CA ALA A 415 -10.32 11.00 -18.47
C ALA A 415 -9.59 12.34 -18.67
N ALA A 416 -10.33 13.44 -18.87
CA ALA A 416 -9.77 14.77 -18.83
C ALA A 416 -9.45 15.13 -17.37
N TYR A 417 -8.29 14.70 -16.92
CA TYR A 417 -7.65 15.25 -15.72
C TYR A 417 -7.73 16.78 -15.77
N HIS A 418 -8.14 17.39 -14.66
CA HIS A 418 -8.33 18.84 -14.60
C HIS A 418 -7.01 19.60 -14.68
N PHE A 419 -5.93 18.94 -14.25
CA PHE A 419 -4.62 19.53 -14.15
C PHE A 419 -3.71 18.97 -15.25
N VAL A 420 -3.48 19.80 -16.26
CA VAL A 420 -2.70 19.46 -17.46
C VAL A 420 -1.65 20.53 -17.74
N SER A 421 -0.52 20.11 -18.27
CA SER A 421 0.57 20.98 -18.75
C SER A 421 0.84 20.82 -20.26
N THR A 422 -0.09 20.25 -21.01
CA THR A 422 0.06 19.93 -22.44
C THR A 422 -0.82 20.79 -23.35
N GLU A 423 -0.36 20.99 -24.58
CA GLU A 423 -1.07 21.78 -25.61
C GLU A 423 -2.43 21.17 -26.00
N ASN A 424 -2.56 19.84 -25.98
CA ASN A 424 -3.81 19.16 -26.33
C ASN A 424 -4.79 18.99 -25.16
N GLY A 425 -4.46 19.50 -23.97
CA GLY A 425 -5.32 19.42 -22.79
C GLY A 425 -5.44 18.02 -22.19
N ILE A 426 -4.45 17.15 -22.43
CA ILE A 426 -4.39 15.77 -21.91
C ILE A 426 -3.24 15.65 -20.92
N ALA A 427 -3.52 15.24 -19.68
CA ALA A 427 -2.49 15.12 -18.64
C ALA A 427 -1.35 14.19 -19.06
N SER A 428 -0.13 14.70 -18.89
CA SER A 428 1.12 13.94 -18.99
C SER A 428 1.36 13.09 -17.74
N ASP A 429 2.30 12.16 -17.82
CA ASP A 429 2.71 11.35 -16.66
C ASP A 429 3.27 12.23 -15.53
N ASP A 430 3.93 13.34 -15.88
CA ASP A 430 4.45 14.32 -14.93
C ASP A 430 3.30 15.05 -14.21
N ASP A 431 2.20 15.37 -14.91
CA ASP A 431 1.01 15.97 -14.30
C ASP A 431 0.35 15.03 -13.29
N LEU A 432 0.27 13.73 -13.62
CA LEU A 432 -0.26 12.70 -12.74
C LEU A 432 0.64 12.48 -11.53
N TYR A 433 1.96 12.41 -11.77
CA TYR A 433 2.95 12.29 -10.71
C TYR A 433 2.83 13.45 -9.73
N LYS A 434 2.81 14.70 -10.23
CA LYS A 434 2.68 15.90 -9.40
C LYS A 434 1.39 15.91 -8.60
N SER A 435 0.26 15.55 -9.24
CA SER A 435 -1.05 15.47 -8.57
C SER A 435 -1.07 14.46 -7.43
N ILE A 436 -0.38 13.32 -7.56
CA ILE A 436 -0.29 12.32 -6.50
C ILE A 436 0.67 12.77 -5.39
N THR A 437 1.82 13.36 -5.73
CA THR A 437 2.81 13.76 -4.73
C THR A 437 2.35 14.93 -3.88
N GLU A 438 1.73 15.95 -4.51
CA GLU A 438 1.31 17.18 -3.83
C GLU A 438 -0.12 17.09 -3.30
N GLY A 439 -0.93 16.17 -3.81
CA GLY A 439 -2.36 16.13 -3.56
C GLY A 439 -3.06 17.35 -4.18
N LEU A 440 -4.30 17.58 -3.77
CA LEU A 440 -5.11 18.70 -4.24
C LEU A 440 -5.65 19.48 -3.04
N GLU A 441 -5.03 20.62 -2.76
CA GLU A 441 -5.40 21.51 -1.65
C GLU A 441 -6.87 21.95 -1.75
N GLY A 442 -7.54 22.08 -0.61
CA GLY A 442 -8.96 22.39 -0.55
C GLY A 442 -9.87 21.28 -1.09
N SER A 443 -9.35 20.10 -1.44
CA SER A 443 -10.13 18.92 -1.87
C SER A 443 -10.02 17.75 -0.89
N GLY A 444 -10.73 16.65 -1.17
CA GLY A 444 -10.61 15.39 -0.45
C GLY A 444 -9.37 14.55 -0.78
N MET A 445 -8.53 14.98 -1.74
CA MET A 445 -7.36 14.23 -2.22
C MET A 445 -6.08 14.69 -1.48
N PRO A 446 -5.55 13.89 -0.54
CA PRO A 446 -4.36 14.24 0.23
C PRO A 446 -3.08 14.09 -0.60
N ALA A 447 -2.00 14.71 -0.13
CA ALA A 447 -0.64 14.41 -0.57
C ALA A 447 -0.21 13.02 -0.09
N PHE A 448 0.67 12.35 -0.84
CA PHE A 448 1.22 11.04 -0.49
C PHE A 448 2.74 11.09 -0.25
N PRO A 449 3.22 11.82 0.79
CA PRO A 449 4.65 12.03 1.01
C PRO A 449 5.40 10.76 1.44
N ASP A 450 4.69 9.74 1.94
CA ASP A 450 5.27 8.46 2.36
C ASP A 450 5.57 7.52 1.18
N LEU A 451 5.11 7.85 -0.04
CA LEU A 451 5.37 7.04 -1.24
C LEU A 451 6.70 7.44 -1.88
N THR A 452 7.50 6.44 -2.22
CA THR A 452 8.72 6.64 -3.01
C THR A 452 8.40 7.04 -4.44
N SER A 453 9.32 7.73 -5.13
CA SER A 453 9.13 8.12 -6.54
C SER A 453 8.78 6.93 -7.44
N GLY A 454 9.43 5.77 -7.24
CA GLY A 454 9.10 4.55 -7.99
C GLY A 454 7.68 4.03 -7.74
N GLN A 455 7.16 4.18 -6.52
CA GLN A 455 5.79 3.80 -6.19
C GLN A 455 4.77 4.74 -6.85
N VAL A 456 5.04 6.04 -6.84
CA VAL A 456 4.18 7.01 -7.53
C VAL A 456 4.18 6.74 -9.03
N ILE A 457 5.35 6.45 -9.63
CA ILE A 457 5.43 6.04 -11.05
C ILE A 457 4.58 4.78 -11.30
N SER A 458 4.61 3.79 -10.40
CA SER A 458 3.76 2.60 -10.54
C SER A 458 2.27 2.89 -10.41
N LEU A 459 1.88 3.92 -9.65
CA LEU A 459 0.49 4.40 -9.61
C LEU A 459 0.13 5.10 -10.91
N VAL A 460 1.02 5.91 -11.47
CA VAL A 460 0.84 6.54 -12.79
C VAL A 460 0.64 5.48 -13.88
N ASP A 461 1.42 4.39 -13.88
CA ASP A 461 1.21 3.22 -14.75
C ASP A 461 -0.23 2.69 -14.64
N VAL A 462 -0.75 2.52 -13.41
CA VAL A 462 -2.13 2.04 -13.18
C VAL A 462 -3.16 3.05 -13.68
N LEU A 463 -2.99 4.33 -13.35
CA LEU A 463 -3.89 5.39 -13.80
C LEU A 463 -3.96 5.44 -15.33
N ASN A 464 -2.83 5.21 -16.01
CA ASN A 464 -2.76 5.12 -17.45
C ASN A 464 -3.50 3.89 -18.02
N THR A 465 -3.70 2.81 -17.25
CA THR A 465 -4.54 1.67 -17.71
C THR A 465 -6.03 1.95 -17.68
N PHE A 466 -6.50 2.87 -16.83
CA PHE A 466 -7.91 3.28 -16.83
C PHE A 466 -8.24 4.23 -18.00
N ARG A 467 -7.20 4.81 -18.62
CA ARG A 467 -7.33 5.61 -19.85
C ARG A 467 -7.47 4.63 -21.01
N GLU A 468 -8.67 4.52 -21.59
CA GLU A 468 -8.91 3.71 -22.80
C GLU A 468 -8.05 4.25 -23.97
N ASP A 469 -7.66 3.38 -24.92
CA ASP A 469 -6.88 3.71 -26.13
C ASP A 469 -7.46 4.94 -26.86
N GLY A 470 -6.95 6.13 -26.55
CA GLY A 470 -7.63 7.36 -26.94
C GLY A 470 -6.85 8.61 -26.57
N VAL A 471 -5.82 8.89 -27.38
CA VAL A 471 -5.02 10.12 -27.42
C VAL A 471 -3.98 10.25 -26.30
N SER A 472 -2.70 10.20 -26.69
CA SER A 472 -1.57 10.43 -25.81
C SER A 472 -1.47 11.91 -25.40
N ALA A 473 -0.83 12.15 -24.26
CA ALA A 473 -0.41 13.49 -23.86
C ALA A 473 0.35 14.17 -25.01
N GLY A 474 -0.02 15.41 -25.29
CA GLY A 474 0.64 16.24 -26.30
C GLY A 474 1.99 16.75 -25.80
N LYS A 475 2.58 17.66 -26.56
CA LYS A 475 3.80 18.33 -26.12
C LYS A 475 3.51 19.18 -24.88
N ALA A 476 4.42 19.16 -23.91
CA ALA A 476 4.37 20.06 -22.76
C ALA A 476 4.47 21.51 -23.23
N ILE A 477 3.69 22.41 -22.63
CA ILE A 477 3.75 23.83 -22.94
C ILE A 477 5.12 24.38 -22.55
N VAL A 478 5.62 25.34 -23.33
CA VAL A 478 6.83 26.07 -22.97
C VAL A 478 6.43 27.23 -22.08
N ILE A 479 6.82 27.20 -20.81
CA ILE A 479 6.62 28.31 -19.87
C ILE A 479 7.71 29.34 -20.13
N PRO A 480 7.37 30.56 -20.61
CA PRO A 480 8.35 31.62 -20.83
C PRO A 480 8.91 32.11 -19.48
N THR A 481 10.12 32.66 -19.45
CA THR A 481 10.68 33.20 -18.21
C THR A 481 9.78 34.27 -17.60
N GLU A 482 9.52 34.17 -16.30
CA GLU A 482 8.73 35.15 -15.56
C GLU A 482 9.38 36.55 -15.65
N PRO A 483 8.64 37.58 -16.09
CA PRO A 483 9.16 38.95 -16.11
C PRO A 483 9.24 39.50 -14.68
N SER A 484 10.18 40.42 -14.43
CA SER A 484 10.27 41.10 -13.13
C SER A 484 8.95 41.76 -12.75
N SER A 485 8.47 41.50 -11.54
CA SER A 485 7.24 42.12 -11.01
C SER A 485 7.36 43.65 -11.02
N SER A 486 6.29 44.33 -11.45
CA SER A 486 6.20 45.79 -11.46
C SER A 486 4.77 46.24 -11.18
N THR A 487 4.61 47.39 -10.54
CA THR A 487 3.29 47.97 -10.25
C THR A 487 2.47 48.20 -11.52
N ALA A 488 3.12 48.50 -12.64
CA ALA A 488 2.47 48.62 -13.95
C ALA A 488 1.91 47.29 -14.46
N ASN A 489 2.66 46.19 -14.29
CA ASN A 489 2.19 44.86 -14.67
C ASN A 489 1.04 44.38 -13.79
N ILE A 490 1.10 44.62 -12.47
CA ILE A 490 0.01 44.28 -11.55
C ILE A 490 -1.26 45.05 -11.92
N ALA A 491 -1.16 46.35 -12.19
CA ALA A 491 -2.29 47.16 -12.63
C ALA A 491 -2.87 46.70 -13.98
N ARG A 492 -2.01 46.28 -14.93
CA ARG A 492 -2.42 45.68 -16.20
C ARG A 492 -3.13 44.34 -15.98
N GLY A 493 -2.59 43.50 -15.11
CA GLY A 493 -3.16 42.22 -14.70
C GLY A 493 -4.54 42.37 -14.10
N LYS A 494 -4.73 43.36 -13.22
CA LYS A 494 -6.03 43.71 -12.61
C LYS A 494 -7.11 44.03 -13.65
N GLN A 495 -6.76 44.85 -14.65
CA GLN A 495 -7.69 45.18 -15.73
C GLN A 495 -8.06 43.95 -16.56
N LEU A 496 -7.06 43.12 -16.89
CA LEU A 496 -7.28 41.90 -17.66
C LEU A 496 -8.11 40.87 -16.88
N TYR A 497 -7.87 40.74 -15.58
CA TYR A 497 -8.61 39.85 -14.68
C TYR A 497 -10.09 40.27 -14.58
N ALA A 498 -10.36 41.58 -14.41
CA ALA A 498 -11.73 42.09 -14.37
C ALA A 498 -12.52 41.78 -15.66
N ILE A 499 -11.84 41.78 -16.81
CA ILE A 499 -12.46 41.51 -18.12
C ILE A 499 -12.67 40.02 -18.36
N ASN A 500 -11.69 39.17 -17.99
CA ASN A 500 -11.64 37.77 -18.45
C ASN A 500 -11.93 36.74 -17.35
N CYS A 501 -11.81 37.11 -16.07
CA CYS A 501 -11.77 36.16 -14.95
C CYS A 501 -12.86 36.44 -13.89
N ALA A 502 -13.14 37.71 -13.61
CA ALA A 502 -14.03 38.12 -12.52
C ALA A 502 -15.47 37.61 -12.63
N SER A 503 -15.96 37.31 -13.84
CA SER A 503 -17.30 36.73 -14.03
C SER A 503 -17.48 35.39 -13.31
N CYS A 504 -16.41 34.59 -13.22
CA CYS A 504 -16.43 33.29 -12.57
C CYS A 504 -15.70 33.27 -11.22
N HIS A 505 -14.69 34.13 -11.02
CA HIS A 505 -13.89 34.14 -9.80
C HIS A 505 -14.21 35.28 -8.82
N GLY A 506 -15.07 36.24 -9.20
CA GLY A 506 -15.29 37.47 -8.44
C GLY A 506 -14.12 38.45 -8.57
N ASP A 507 -14.37 39.74 -8.29
CA ASP A 507 -13.36 40.80 -8.40
C ASP A 507 -12.20 40.63 -7.39
N ASP A 508 -12.49 40.02 -6.24
CA ASP A 508 -11.55 39.75 -5.14
C ASP A 508 -11.06 38.29 -5.10
N GLY A 509 -11.48 37.46 -6.05
CA GLY A 509 -11.12 36.05 -6.10
C GLY A 509 -11.90 35.14 -5.15
N SER A 510 -12.94 35.64 -4.46
CA SER A 510 -13.76 34.86 -3.52
C SER A 510 -14.60 33.74 -4.15
N GLY A 511 -14.65 33.67 -5.49
CA GLY A 511 -15.48 32.72 -6.24
C GLY A 511 -16.82 33.36 -6.67
N GLY A 512 -17.15 33.24 -7.96
CA GLY A 512 -18.31 33.89 -8.58
C GLY A 512 -19.62 33.11 -8.47
N LEU A 513 -20.74 33.79 -8.73
CA LEU A 513 -22.11 33.26 -8.71
C LEU A 513 -22.46 32.37 -9.92
N GLN A 514 -21.55 32.24 -10.89
CA GLN A 514 -21.82 31.54 -12.14
C GLN A 514 -21.65 30.04 -11.97
N GLU A 515 -22.72 29.31 -12.24
CA GLU A 515 -22.77 27.85 -12.11
C GLU A 515 -22.03 27.20 -13.29
N ILE A 516 -21.02 26.40 -12.99
CA ILE A 516 -20.32 25.57 -13.97
C ILE A 516 -20.69 24.12 -13.69
N TYR A 517 -20.91 23.34 -14.74
CA TYR A 517 -21.36 21.96 -14.62
C TYR A 517 -20.23 21.01 -15.00
N SER A 518 -19.81 20.20 -14.03
CA SER A 518 -18.94 19.04 -14.22
C SER A 518 -19.78 17.80 -14.50
N TRP A 519 -19.22 16.89 -15.27
CA TRP A 519 -19.89 15.62 -15.57
C TRP A 519 -19.82 14.62 -14.40
N ARG A 520 -20.84 13.74 -14.28
CA ARG A 520 -20.92 12.66 -13.28
C ARG A 520 -21.32 11.33 -13.93
N GLU A 521 -20.45 10.32 -13.86
CA GLU A 521 -20.70 8.98 -14.42
C GLU A 521 -21.97 8.33 -13.88
N LEU A 522 -22.13 8.35 -12.55
CA LEU A 522 -23.24 7.68 -11.87
C LEU A 522 -24.60 8.35 -12.10
N ALA A 523 -24.64 9.54 -12.71
CA ALA A 523 -25.87 10.25 -13.03
C ALA A 523 -25.65 11.21 -14.22
N PRO A 524 -25.55 10.70 -15.47
CA PRO A 524 -25.27 11.53 -16.65
C PRO A 524 -26.31 12.62 -16.87
N GLU A 525 -27.55 12.34 -16.46
CA GLU A 525 -28.72 13.23 -16.54
C GLU A 525 -28.71 14.36 -15.49
N LEU A 526 -27.84 14.29 -14.48
CA LEU A 526 -27.76 15.23 -13.36
C LEU A 526 -26.30 15.70 -13.20
N PRO A 527 -25.86 16.71 -13.97
CA PRO A 527 -24.50 17.20 -13.88
C PRO A 527 -24.19 17.76 -12.49
N GLN A 528 -22.95 17.58 -12.04
CA GLN A 528 -22.49 18.14 -10.79
C GLN A 528 -22.24 19.64 -10.96
N GLN A 529 -22.96 20.45 -10.20
CA GLN A 529 -22.67 21.87 -10.07
C GLN A 529 -21.34 22.05 -9.32
N ILE A 530 -20.44 22.82 -9.90
CA ILE A 530 -19.17 23.23 -9.31
C ILE A 530 -19.06 24.75 -9.32
N PHE A 531 -18.29 25.26 -8.37
CA PHE A 531 -17.99 26.68 -8.25
C PHE A 531 -16.50 26.89 -8.42
N ALA A 532 -16.12 28.09 -8.87
CA ALA A 532 -14.73 28.51 -8.83
C ALA A 532 -14.22 28.46 -7.39
N ALA A 533 -12.97 28.01 -7.21
CA ALA A 533 -12.35 27.99 -5.89
C ALA A 533 -12.21 29.41 -5.33
N ASP A 534 -12.31 29.53 -4.00
CA ASP A 534 -12.05 30.78 -3.31
C ASP A 534 -10.53 31.01 -3.23
N LEU A 535 -10.02 31.79 -4.19
CA LEU A 535 -8.61 32.13 -4.29
C LEU A 535 -8.16 33.01 -3.12
N SER A 536 -9.07 33.80 -2.51
CA SER A 536 -8.73 34.66 -1.38
C SER A 536 -8.35 33.87 -0.11
N LEU A 537 -8.85 32.64 0.00
CA LEU A 537 -8.49 31.69 1.05
C LEU A 537 -7.21 30.89 0.72
N GLY A 538 -6.62 31.12 -0.45
CA GLY A 538 -5.47 30.38 -0.94
C GLY A 538 -5.80 28.96 -1.42
N GLU A 539 -7.06 28.67 -1.75
CA GLU A 539 -7.50 27.35 -2.22
C GLU A 539 -7.12 27.08 -3.69
N VAL A 540 -5.82 27.11 -3.99
CA VAL A 540 -5.30 26.79 -5.32
C VAL A 540 -5.00 25.30 -5.40
N LYS A 541 -5.68 24.61 -6.32
CA LYS A 541 -5.47 23.17 -6.55
C LYS A 541 -4.25 22.96 -7.45
N MET A 542 -3.32 22.10 -7.01
CA MET A 542 -2.07 21.71 -7.70
C MET A 542 -1.05 22.85 -7.87
N GLY A 543 -0.51 23.32 -6.74
CA GLY A 543 0.61 24.28 -6.69
C GLY A 543 0.20 25.75 -6.67
N LYS A 544 1.01 26.57 -5.98
CA LYS A 544 0.84 28.04 -5.87
C LYS A 544 1.98 28.83 -6.54
N SER A 545 2.86 28.15 -7.26
CA SER A 545 3.97 28.81 -7.94
C SER A 545 3.45 29.66 -9.12
N ALA A 546 4.21 30.70 -9.49
CA ALA A 546 3.86 31.53 -10.64
C ALA A 546 3.76 30.71 -11.93
N GLU A 547 4.63 29.71 -12.08
CA GLU A 547 4.62 28.76 -13.21
C GLU A 547 3.37 27.87 -13.22
N ASP A 548 2.89 27.43 -12.06
CA ASP A 548 1.66 26.62 -11.95
C ASP A 548 0.42 27.40 -12.32
N ILE A 549 0.31 28.64 -11.82
CA ILE A 549 -0.80 29.54 -12.15
C ILE A 549 -0.74 29.92 -13.63
N TYR A 550 0.45 30.21 -14.16
CA TYR A 550 0.65 30.48 -15.60
C TYR A 550 0.19 29.29 -16.46
N THR A 551 0.59 28.07 -16.09
CA THR A 551 0.21 26.84 -16.77
C THR A 551 -1.30 26.64 -16.74
N ARG A 552 -1.94 26.87 -15.58
CA ARG A 552 -3.39 26.78 -15.40
C ARG A 552 -4.15 27.75 -16.29
N ILE A 553 -3.72 29.02 -16.35
CA ILE A 553 -4.33 30.05 -17.20
C ILE A 553 -4.13 29.71 -18.69
N THR A 554 -2.94 29.23 -19.05
CA THR A 554 -2.59 28.91 -20.44
C THR A 554 -3.38 27.70 -20.95
N CYS A 555 -3.33 26.56 -20.27
CA CYS A 555 -3.99 25.32 -20.70
C CYS A 555 -5.51 25.30 -20.43
N GLY A 556 -5.96 26.08 -19.45
CA GLY A 556 -7.30 25.98 -18.87
C GLY A 556 -7.50 24.71 -18.03
N ILE A 557 -8.74 24.46 -17.64
CA ILE A 557 -9.15 23.26 -16.88
C ILE A 557 -10.12 22.45 -17.76
N PRO A 558 -9.68 21.31 -18.32
CA PRO A 558 -10.54 20.38 -19.04
C PRO A 558 -11.64 19.74 -18.16
N GLY A 559 -12.61 19.05 -18.77
CA GLY A 559 -13.54 18.16 -18.06
C GLY A 559 -14.92 18.73 -17.74
N GLY A 560 -15.37 19.78 -18.44
CA GLY A 560 -16.74 20.30 -18.33
C GLY A 560 -17.78 19.42 -19.03
N TYR A 561 -19.03 19.53 -18.57
CA TYR A 561 -20.16 18.80 -19.14
C TYR A 561 -20.35 19.11 -20.63
N GLY A 562 -20.65 18.09 -21.45
CA GLY A 562 -20.86 18.24 -22.89
C GLY A 562 -19.60 18.58 -23.71
N GLY A 563 -18.41 18.31 -23.19
CA GLY A 563 -17.13 18.61 -23.87
C GLY A 563 -16.65 20.06 -23.69
N ALA A 564 -17.28 20.81 -22.78
CA ALA A 564 -16.80 22.13 -22.38
C ALA A 564 -15.54 22.05 -21.51
N LYS A 565 -14.81 23.17 -21.37
CA LYS A 565 -13.77 23.32 -20.34
C LYS A 565 -14.39 23.94 -19.08
N LEU A 566 -13.97 23.48 -17.89
CA LEU A 566 -14.36 24.08 -16.61
C LEU A 566 -13.76 25.49 -16.46
N MET A 567 -12.55 25.67 -16.97
CA MET A 567 -11.91 26.97 -17.14
C MET A 567 -11.36 27.03 -18.56
N MET A 568 -11.72 28.08 -19.30
CA MET A 568 -11.24 28.28 -20.65
C MET A 568 -9.71 28.43 -20.70
N SER A 569 -9.13 28.05 -21.84
CA SER A 569 -7.71 28.26 -22.10
C SER A 569 -7.48 29.67 -22.63
N PHE A 570 -6.45 30.33 -22.11
CA PHE A 570 -6.00 31.64 -22.59
C PHE A 570 -4.69 31.52 -23.39
N GLU A 571 -4.47 30.39 -24.07
CA GLU A 571 -3.27 30.16 -24.89
C GLU A 571 -3.09 31.21 -25.99
N THR A 572 -4.19 31.75 -26.52
CA THR A 572 -4.18 32.80 -27.56
C THR A 572 -3.91 34.21 -27.01
N MET A 573 -3.95 34.40 -25.69
CA MET A 573 -3.60 35.68 -25.06
C MET A 573 -2.09 35.91 -25.13
N PRO A 574 -1.62 37.16 -25.36
CA PRO A 574 -0.19 37.45 -25.35
C PRO A 574 0.49 37.00 -24.06
N ILE A 575 1.76 36.58 -24.17
CA ILE A 575 2.52 36.00 -23.06
C ILE A 575 2.64 36.99 -21.89
N GLU A 576 2.90 38.25 -22.22
CA GLU A 576 3.02 39.36 -21.28
C GLU A 576 1.71 39.63 -20.52
N ASP A 577 0.57 39.53 -21.21
CA ASP A 577 -0.75 39.73 -20.62
C ASP A 577 -1.11 38.57 -19.66
N ARG A 578 -0.74 37.33 -20.01
CA ARG A 578 -0.87 36.19 -19.09
C ARG A 578 -0.02 36.35 -17.83
N TRP A 579 1.25 36.75 -17.97
CA TRP A 579 2.12 37.01 -16.83
C TRP A 579 1.63 38.17 -15.96
N ALA A 580 1.08 39.23 -16.56
CA ALA A 580 0.46 40.32 -15.81
C ALA A 580 -0.70 39.82 -14.93
N ILE A 581 -1.56 38.94 -15.46
CA ILE A 581 -2.64 38.31 -14.67
C ILE A 581 -2.06 37.47 -13.52
N VAL A 582 -1.03 36.64 -13.79
CA VAL A 582 -0.38 35.82 -12.75
C VAL A 582 0.15 36.69 -11.61
N GLN A 583 0.85 37.79 -11.92
CA GLN A 583 1.37 38.72 -10.92
C GLN A 583 0.26 39.36 -10.11
N TYR A 584 -0.84 39.79 -10.75
CA TYR A 584 -1.99 40.31 -10.02
C TYR A 584 -2.63 39.27 -9.08
N VAL A 585 -2.78 38.03 -9.54
CA VAL A 585 -3.37 36.96 -8.73
C VAL A 585 -2.48 36.63 -7.52
N LEU A 586 -1.16 36.58 -7.70
CA LEU A 586 -0.22 36.28 -6.60
C LEU A 586 -0.10 37.41 -5.57
N GLU A 587 -0.12 38.67 -6.02
CA GLU A 587 0.18 39.83 -5.16
C GLU A 587 -1.07 40.45 -4.52
N GLU A 588 -2.22 40.43 -5.20
CA GLU A 588 -3.45 41.11 -4.72
C GLU A 588 -4.62 40.17 -4.38
N ILE A 589 -4.68 38.96 -4.93
CA ILE A 589 -5.79 38.01 -4.68
C ILE A 589 -5.41 36.93 -3.68
N LEU A 590 -4.30 36.23 -3.93
CA LEU A 590 -3.84 35.17 -3.05
C LEU A 590 -3.32 35.78 -1.74
N PRO A 591 -3.58 35.15 -0.59
CA PRO A 591 -3.05 35.63 0.67
C PRO A 591 -1.52 35.56 0.64
N GLU A 592 -0.83 36.59 1.13
CA GLU A 592 0.63 36.58 1.31
C GLU A 592 1.02 35.27 2.02
N THR A 593 1.87 34.47 1.39
CA THR A 593 2.43 33.26 1.99
C THR A 593 3.20 33.67 3.25
N LYS A 594 2.59 33.46 4.43
CA LYS A 594 3.22 33.67 5.73
C LYS A 594 4.20 32.57 6.10
#